data_AF-W4CLX4-F1
#
_entry.id   AF-W4CLX4-F1
#
_cell.length_a   1.000
_cell.length_b   1.000
_cell.length_c   1.000
_cell.angle_alpha   90.00
_cell.angle_beta   90.00
_cell.angle_gamma   90.00
#
_symmetry.space_group_name_H-M   'P 1'
#
loop_
_entity.id
_entity.type
_entity.pdbx_description
1 polymer ?
#
loop_
_entity_poly.entity_id
_entity_poly.type
_entity_poly.pdbx_seq_one_letter_code
_entity_poly.pdbx_strand_id
1 'polypeptide(L)'
;MFHKTVTLQPFADISEYTEGFKIVSAQLGGDGCVYVLLINQIPERKRGMFVQPALKQPHTYKVLMVESKDYIDEIIIEDQHFNYHYVQPLRRHLLLVGARSTYYGAGKYDLNAKVCDYTGRTVREFLLGDGIQNVQVTEKGTIWTSYFDEGVFGNNGWDQPVGEHGLVAWDEHGNKVYEDHVSDIADCYALNVVREDEVWFYYYTDFLLGCISGGPTQPKVTFINPEISGSAGFCTDGCHFLFDGGYGKHGDYYIKKHEKASMTKGHKIQFLNEKSEPLVPVTQDFREDLVLFCADDMLYQVSIKELL
;
A
#
# COMPACT_ATOMS: atom_id res chain seq x y z
N MET A 1 -13.77 12.70 24.53
CA MET A 1 -12.84 12.18 23.51
C MET A 1 -11.54 12.92 23.74
N PHE A 2 -10.47 12.23 24.14
CA PHE A 2 -9.17 12.88 24.34
C PHE A 2 -8.53 13.16 22.98
N HIS A 3 -7.88 14.30 22.87
CA HIS A 3 -7.09 14.72 21.71
C HIS A 3 -5.63 14.71 22.14
N LYS A 4 -4.80 13.87 21.50
CA LYS A 4 -3.36 13.80 21.74
C LYS A 4 -2.65 14.38 20.53
N THR A 5 -1.77 15.34 20.76
CA THR A 5 -0.90 15.91 19.73
C THR A 5 0.47 15.26 19.86
N VAL A 6 1.03 14.81 18.75
CA VAL A 6 2.34 14.14 18.69
C VAL A 6 3.20 14.85 17.65
N THR A 7 4.29 15.45 18.11
CA THR A 7 5.30 16.05 17.22
C THR A 7 6.30 14.97 16.82
N LEU A 8 6.37 14.68 15.52
CA LEU A 8 7.29 13.71 14.96
C LEU A 8 8.61 14.39 14.57
N GLN A 9 9.70 13.66 14.71
CA GLN A 9 10.97 14.02 14.09
C GLN A 9 11.13 13.19 12.81
N PRO A 10 11.74 13.74 11.74
CA PRO A 10 12.01 12.95 10.54
C PRO A 10 12.94 11.80 10.91
N PHE A 11 12.62 10.59 10.44
CA PHE A 11 13.52 9.45 10.59
C PHE A 11 14.56 9.40 9.47
N ALA A 12 14.28 10.01 8.32
CA ALA A 12 15.20 10.19 7.20
C ALA A 12 14.84 11.44 6.38
N ASP A 13 15.87 12.09 5.83
CA ASP A 13 15.78 13.17 4.84
C ASP A 13 16.28 12.60 3.51
N ILE A 14 15.42 12.58 2.49
CA ILE A 14 15.73 12.03 1.17
C ILE A 14 15.98 13.11 0.11
N SER A 15 16.11 14.38 0.50
CA SER A 15 16.21 15.51 -0.44
C SER A 15 17.39 15.42 -1.40
N GLU A 16 18.52 14.83 -0.98
CA GLU A 16 19.67 14.59 -1.85
C GLU A 16 19.38 13.57 -2.97
N TYR A 17 18.36 12.73 -2.82
CA TYR A 17 18.03 11.64 -3.73
C TYR A 17 16.87 11.97 -4.68
N THR A 18 16.09 13.01 -4.39
CA THR A 18 14.89 13.39 -5.16
C THR A 18 15.17 14.42 -6.26
N GLU A 19 16.40 14.94 -6.38
CA GLU A 19 16.76 15.87 -7.45
C GLU A 19 16.50 15.27 -8.84
N GLY A 20 15.68 15.95 -9.66
CA GLY A 20 15.27 15.49 -10.99
C GLY A 20 14.19 14.40 -11.00
N PHE A 21 13.66 14.01 -9.83
CA PHE A 21 12.61 13.02 -9.69
C PHE A 21 11.39 13.57 -8.94
N LYS A 22 10.28 12.82 -9.00
CA LYS A 22 9.04 13.06 -8.27
C LYS A 22 8.64 11.81 -7.51
N ILE A 23 8.22 12.00 -6.26
CA ILE A 23 7.74 10.92 -5.39
C ILE A 23 6.41 10.39 -5.94
N VAL A 24 6.34 9.09 -6.15
CA VAL A 24 5.14 8.35 -6.55
C VAL A 24 4.50 7.72 -5.31
N SER A 25 5.30 7.02 -4.50
CA SER A 25 4.86 6.36 -3.27
C SER A 25 6.03 6.16 -2.30
N ALA A 26 5.71 6.09 -1.01
CA ALA A 26 6.61 5.61 0.03
C ALA A 26 5.87 4.49 0.79
N GLN A 27 6.50 3.32 0.92
CA GLN A 27 5.86 2.12 1.46
C GLN A 27 6.76 1.38 2.46
N LEU A 28 6.15 0.71 3.42
CA LEU A 28 6.83 -0.16 4.38
C LEU A 28 7.01 -1.56 3.75
N GLY A 29 8.26 -2.00 3.68
CA GLY A 29 8.65 -3.35 3.27
C GLY A 29 8.41 -4.37 4.38
N GLY A 30 8.30 -5.65 4.00
CA GLY A 30 8.14 -6.74 4.98
C GLY A 30 9.42 -7.07 5.73
N ASP A 31 10.54 -6.53 5.27
CA ASP A 31 11.87 -6.61 5.84
C ASP A 31 12.18 -5.45 6.80
N GLY A 32 11.20 -4.59 7.10
CA GLY A 32 11.36 -3.41 7.94
C GLY A 32 12.01 -2.20 7.26
N CYS A 33 12.36 -2.29 5.97
CA CYS A 33 12.91 -1.16 5.21
C CYS A 33 11.79 -0.29 4.64
N VAL A 34 12.05 1.00 4.44
CA VAL A 34 11.14 1.89 3.70
C VAL A 34 11.55 1.95 2.23
N TYR A 35 10.60 1.77 1.34
CA TYR A 35 10.81 1.83 -0.11
C TYR A 35 10.13 3.06 -0.69
N VAL A 36 10.90 3.95 -1.33
CA VAL A 36 10.36 5.15 -2.00
C VAL A 36 10.47 4.98 -3.50
N LEU A 37 9.33 4.98 -4.19
CA LEU A 37 9.25 4.96 -5.64
C LEU A 37 9.26 6.39 -6.17
N LEU A 38 10.22 6.66 -7.05
CA LEU A 38 10.46 7.95 -7.69
C LEU A 38 10.36 7.79 -9.20
N ILE A 39 9.90 8.83 -9.89
CA ILE A 39 9.86 8.89 -11.36
C ILE A 39 10.39 10.22 -11.88
N ASN A 40 11.13 10.21 -12.98
CA ASN A 40 11.71 11.42 -13.57
C ASN A 40 10.64 12.44 -14.03
N GLN A 41 9.47 11.96 -14.46
CA GLN A 41 8.36 12.79 -14.89
C GLN A 41 7.03 12.10 -14.59
N ILE A 42 6.10 12.79 -13.93
CA ILE A 42 4.75 12.26 -13.71
C ILE A 42 4.03 12.17 -15.08
N PRO A 43 3.51 10.99 -15.49
CA PRO A 43 2.87 10.86 -16.79
C PRO A 43 1.60 11.71 -16.91
N GLU A 44 1.32 12.21 -18.11
CA GLU A 44 0.14 13.02 -18.37
C GLU A 44 -1.17 12.25 -18.18
N ARG A 45 -2.14 12.88 -17.51
CA ARG A 45 -3.50 12.35 -17.39
C ARG A 45 -4.27 12.56 -18.69
N LYS A 46 -4.88 11.49 -19.21
CA LYS A 46 -5.85 11.58 -20.30
C LYS A 46 -7.12 12.27 -19.80
N ARG A 47 -7.48 13.39 -20.45
CA ARG A 47 -8.61 14.26 -20.06
C ARG A 47 -8.56 14.72 -18.60
N GLY A 48 -7.37 14.81 -18.00
CA GLY A 48 -7.19 15.21 -16.60
C GLY A 48 -7.60 14.18 -15.54
N MET A 49 -8.17 13.03 -15.94
CA MET A 49 -8.76 12.06 -15.00
C MET A 49 -7.88 10.84 -14.77
N PHE A 50 -7.36 10.20 -15.83
CA PHE A 50 -6.67 8.90 -15.69
C PHE A 50 -5.36 8.86 -16.48
N VAL A 51 -4.32 8.28 -15.89
CA VAL A 51 -3.08 7.94 -16.59
C VAL A 51 -3.26 6.57 -17.24
N GLN A 52 -2.81 6.40 -18.48
CA GLN A 52 -2.86 5.09 -19.15
C GLN A 52 -1.82 4.15 -18.53
N PRO A 53 -2.11 2.84 -18.38
CA PRO A 53 -1.15 1.88 -17.84
C PRO A 53 0.13 1.83 -18.69
N ALA A 54 -0.02 1.72 -20.01
CA ALA A 54 1.06 1.82 -20.98
C ALA A 54 1.44 3.28 -21.25
N LEU A 55 2.73 3.59 -21.10
CA LEU A 55 3.30 4.92 -21.28
C LEU A 55 3.74 5.14 -22.73
N LYS A 56 3.43 6.32 -23.28
CA LYS A 56 3.80 6.69 -24.65
C LYS A 56 5.30 6.92 -24.84
N GLN A 57 5.97 7.33 -23.77
CA GLN A 57 7.40 7.63 -23.73
C GLN A 57 8.01 6.81 -22.59
N PRO A 58 9.25 6.32 -22.75
CA PRO A 58 9.93 5.65 -21.65
C PRO A 58 10.18 6.63 -20.50
N HIS A 59 10.07 6.12 -19.29
CA HIS A 59 10.37 6.86 -18.05
C HIS A 59 11.50 6.16 -17.30
N THR A 60 12.21 6.93 -16.49
CA THR A 60 13.20 6.40 -15.56
C THR A 60 12.59 6.43 -14.17
N TYR A 61 12.52 5.26 -13.54
CA TYR A 61 12.19 5.14 -12.14
C TYR A 61 13.45 5.08 -11.30
N LYS A 62 13.38 5.60 -10.08
CA LYS A 62 14.36 5.40 -9.03
C LYS A 62 13.65 4.77 -7.84
N VAL A 63 14.25 3.77 -7.21
CA VAL A 63 13.77 3.20 -5.95
C VAL A 63 14.79 3.50 -4.88
N LEU A 64 14.37 4.16 -3.80
CA LEU A 64 15.17 4.29 -2.59
C LEU A 64 14.82 3.15 -1.63
N MET A 65 15.84 2.55 -1.03
CA MET A 65 15.72 1.58 0.05
C MET A 65 16.32 2.24 1.29
N VAL A 66 15.45 2.65 2.21
CA VAL A 66 15.78 3.47 3.37
C VAL A 66 15.70 2.60 4.62
N GLU A 67 16.85 2.21 5.15
CA GLU A 67 16.95 1.47 6.42
C GLU A 67 17.01 2.44 7.62
N SER A 68 17.68 3.58 7.43
CA SER A 68 17.78 4.65 8.42
C SER A 68 18.24 5.95 7.74
N LYS A 69 18.29 7.05 8.49
CA LYS A 69 18.88 8.33 8.01
C LYS A 69 20.30 8.21 7.44
N ASP A 70 21.08 7.22 7.88
CA ASP A 70 22.49 7.06 7.50
C ASP A 70 22.70 5.96 6.45
N TYR A 71 21.66 5.20 6.12
CA TYR A 71 21.71 4.04 5.23
C TYR A 71 20.55 4.09 4.24
N ILE A 72 20.83 4.67 3.06
CA ILE A 72 19.91 4.83 1.94
C ILE A 72 20.61 4.34 0.67
N ASP A 73 20.08 3.28 0.08
CA ASP A 73 20.53 2.79 -1.22
C ASP A 73 19.55 3.24 -2.31
N GLU A 74 20.06 3.45 -3.53
CA GLU A 74 19.23 3.78 -4.69
C GLU A 74 19.44 2.82 -5.86
N ILE A 75 18.35 2.54 -6.58
CA ILE A 75 18.36 1.73 -7.80
C ILE A 75 17.65 2.50 -8.90
N ILE A 76 18.33 2.64 -10.04
CA ILE A 76 17.76 3.24 -11.25
C ILE A 76 17.20 2.14 -12.13
N ILE A 77 15.96 2.33 -12.58
CA ILE A 77 15.24 1.43 -13.48
C ILE A 77 14.87 2.26 -14.72
N GLU A 78 15.73 2.19 -15.73
CA GLU A 78 15.58 2.95 -16.97
C GLU A 78 14.61 2.27 -17.95
N ASP A 79 14.24 3.00 -19.00
CA ASP A 79 13.48 2.51 -20.15
C ASP A 79 12.14 1.82 -19.79
N GLN A 80 11.43 2.37 -18.80
CA GLN A 80 10.16 1.82 -18.34
C GLN A 80 8.99 2.39 -19.14
N HIS A 81 8.20 1.48 -19.71
CA HIS A 81 7.02 1.80 -20.52
C HIS A 81 5.69 1.59 -19.77
N PHE A 82 5.73 1.41 -18.45
CA PHE A 82 4.55 1.12 -17.65
C PHE A 82 4.46 2.06 -16.44
N ASN A 83 3.25 2.47 -16.08
CA ASN A 83 3.01 3.37 -14.96
C ASN A 83 2.92 2.61 -13.63
N TYR A 84 4.01 2.57 -12.87
CA TYR A 84 4.04 1.97 -11.53
C TYR A 84 3.54 2.94 -10.46
N HIS A 85 2.93 2.36 -9.43
CA HIS A 85 2.34 3.05 -8.29
C HIS A 85 2.87 2.49 -6.96
N TYR A 86 3.31 1.23 -6.95
CA TYR A 86 3.79 0.55 -5.76
C TYR A 86 5.17 -0.07 -5.98
N VAL A 87 5.93 -0.16 -4.89
CA VAL A 87 7.20 -0.89 -4.79
C VAL A 87 7.23 -1.68 -3.48
N GLN A 88 7.63 -2.94 -3.56
CA GLN A 88 7.79 -3.82 -2.41
C GLN A 88 9.04 -4.71 -2.57
N PRO A 89 9.70 -5.10 -1.48
CA PRO A 89 10.71 -6.15 -1.53
C PRO A 89 10.06 -7.47 -1.92
N LEU A 90 10.71 -8.21 -2.81
CA LEU A 90 10.32 -9.56 -3.19
C LEU A 90 11.55 -10.48 -3.07
N ARG A 91 11.86 -10.83 -1.82
CA ARG A 91 13.05 -11.59 -1.41
C ARG A 91 14.35 -10.91 -1.84
N ARG A 92 14.90 -11.28 -3.00
CA ARG A 92 16.18 -10.78 -3.54
C ARG A 92 16.00 -9.84 -4.74
N HIS A 93 14.78 -9.34 -4.92
CA HIS A 93 14.36 -8.51 -6.03
C HIS A 93 13.42 -7.42 -5.51
N LEU A 94 13.14 -6.44 -6.36
CA LEU A 94 12.07 -5.47 -6.15
C LEU A 94 10.85 -5.89 -6.99
N LEU A 95 9.66 -5.72 -6.43
CA LEU A 95 8.39 -5.82 -7.15
C LEU A 95 7.86 -4.41 -7.38
N LEU A 96 7.76 -3.99 -8.63
CA LEU A 96 7.08 -2.76 -9.04
C LEU A 96 5.71 -3.12 -9.60
N VAL A 97 4.66 -2.45 -9.11
CA VAL A 97 3.27 -2.72 -9.53
C VAL A 97 2.58 -1.45 -9.99
N GLY A 98 1.92 -1.51 -11.14
CA GLY A 98 0.98 -0.49 -11.56
C GLY A 98 -0.45 -0.82 -11.13
N ALA A 99 -1.19 0.17 -10.64
CA ALA A 99 -2.55 -0.01 -10.14
C ALA A 99 -3.57 -0.41 -11.21
N ARG A 100 -3.20 -0.24 -12.49
CA ARG A 100 -4.09 -0.39 -13.64
C ARG A 100 -3.55 -1.42 -14.62
N SER A 101 -4.45 -2.17 -15.25
CA SER A 101 -4.16 -3.16 -16.28
C SER A 101 -5.27 -3.18 -17.33
N THR A 102 -4.93 -3.18 -18.61
CA THR A 102 -5.90 -3.25 -19.71
C THR A 102 -6.00 -4.67 -20.26
N TYR A 103 -7.22 -5.13 -20.50
CA TYR A 103 -7.49 -6.35 -21.26
C TYR A 103 -7.84 -6.01 -22.71
N TYR A 104 -7.15 -6.65 -23.67
CA TYR A 104 -7.30 -6.40 -25.11
C TYR A 104 -7.96 -7.58 -25.86
N GLY A 105 -8.44 -8.61 -25.15
CA GLY A 105 -8.96 -9.85 -25.73
C GLY A 105 -8.06 -11.06 -25.45
N ALA A 106 -8.52 -12.25 -25.87
CA ALA A 106 -7.97 -13.55 -25.49
C ALA A 106 -6.43 -13.61 -25.38
N GLY A 107 -5.93 -13.70 -24.14
CA GLY A 107 -4.50 -13.83 -23.82
C GLY A 107 -3.65 -12.57 -24.02
N LYS A 108 -4.27 -11.43 -24.34
CA LYS A 108 -3.59 -10.15 -24.55
C LYS A 108 -4.04 -9.15 -23.50
N TYR A 109 -3.16 -8.88 -22.55
CA TYR A 109 -3.40 -7.96 -21.44
C TYR A 109 -2.08 -7.37 -20.93
N ASP A 110 -2.18 -6.29 -20.16
CA ASP A 110 -1.03 -5.67 -19.51
C ASP A 110 -0.50 -6.55 -18.36
N LEU A 111 0.81 -6.76 -18.31
CA LEU A 111 1.51 -7.37 -17.17
C LEU A 111 1.94 -6.26 -16.22
N ASN A 112 1.06 -5.91 -15.29
CA ASN A 112 1.23 -4.74 -14.43
C ASN A 112 2.14 -4.96 -13.21
N ALA A 113 2.72 -6.15 -13.05
CA ALA A 113 3.76 -6.42 -12.07
C ALA A 113 5.09 -6.72 -12.75
N LYS A 114 6.14 -6.04 -12.31
CA LYS A 114 7.52 -6.25 -12.76
C LYS A 114 8.43 -6.58 -11.60
N VAL A 115 9.17 -7.67 -11.75
CA VAL A 115 10.22 -8.04 -10.81
C VAL A 115 11.54 -7.56 -11.37
N CYS A 116 12.22 -6.68 -10.64
CA CYS A 116 13.50 -6.10 -11.02
C CYS A 116 14.61 -6.58 -10.10
N ASP A 117 15.78 -6.88 -10.67
CA ASP A 117 16.99 -7.09 -9.87
C ASP A 117 17.57 -5.76 -9.35
N TYR A 118 18.52 -5.84 -8.42
CA TYR A 118 19.18 -4.65 -7.86
C TYR A 118 20.16 -3.97 -8.83
N THR A 119 20.25 -4.44 -10.08
CA THR A 119 20.95 -3.73 -11.18
C THR A 119 19.99 -2.93 -12.06
N GLY A 120 18.70 -2.90 -11.71
CA GLY A 120 17.67 -2.16 -12.43
C GLY A 120 17.06 -2.92 -13.61
N ARG A 121 17.35 -4.22 -13.77
CA ARG A 121 16.85 -5.01 -14.90
C ARG A 121 15.58 -5.75 -14.52
N THR A 122 14.56 -5.67 -15.36
CA THR A 122 13.37 -6.52 -15.27
C THR A 122 13.74 -7.97 -15.56
N VAL A 123 13.49 -8.86 -14.60
CA VAL A 123 13.77 -10.30 -14.69
C VAL A 123 12.50 -11.15 -14.85
N ARG A 124 11.34 -10.64 -14.41
CA ARG A 124 10.03 -11.29 -14.60
C ARG A 124 8.91 -10.25 -14.68
N GLU A 125 7.83 -10.63 -15.34
CA GLU A 125 6.61 -9.83 -15.43
C GLU A 125 5.41 -10.77 -15.30
N PHE A 126 4.36 -10.32 -14.62
CA PHE A 126 3.10 -11.07 -14.50
C PHE A 126 1.90 -10.13 -14.29
N LEU A 127 0.71 -10.70 -14.38
CA LEU A 127 -0.55 -10.00 -14.21
C LEU A 127 -0.99 -10.06 -12.74
N LEU A 128 -1.28 -8.90 -12.17
CA LEU A 128 -1.97 -8.79 -10.87
C LEU A 128 -3.37 -8.19 -11.01
N GLY A 129 -3.83 -7.84 -12.22
CA GLY A 129 -5.19 -7.33 -12.45
C GLY A 129 -5.31 -5.81 -12.47
N ASP A 130 -6.46 -5.33 -12.91
CA ASP A 130 -6.81 -3.90 -12.91
C ASP A 130 -7.38 -3.48 -11.55
N GLY A 131 -7.40 -2.18 -11.28
CA GLY A 131 -8.08 -1.61 -10.12
C GLY A 131 -7.47 -2.00 -8.76
N ILE A 132 -6.14 -2.10 -8.68
CA ILE A 132 -5.44 -2.39 -7.42
C ILE A 132 -5.47 -1.15 -6.52
N GLN A 133 -5.82 -1.35 -5.24
CA GLN A 133 -5.90 -0.34 -4.20
C GLN A 133 -4.62 -0.31 -3.32
N ASN A 134 -4.12 -1.46 -2.88
CA ASN A 134 -2.85 -1.60 -2.15
C ASN A 134 -2.11 -2.89 -2.54
N VAL A 135 -0.78 -2.86 -2.37
CA VAL A 135 0.11 -4.02 -2.53
C VAL A 135 1.05 -4.09 -1.34
N GLN A 136 1.12 -5.25 -0.67
CA GLN A 136 2.13 -5.53 0.35
C GLN A 136 2.66 -6.95 0.17
N VAL A 137 3.97 -7.14 0.39
CA VAL A 137 4.64 -8.43 0.20
C VAL A 137 5.21 -8.90 1.53
N THR A 138 4.95 -10.14 1.92
CA THR A 138 5.53 -10.76 3.12
C THR A 138 7.02 -11.05 2.93
N GLU A 139 7.77 -11.26 4.01
CA GLU A 139 9.17 -11.71 3.92
C GLU A 139 9.35 -13.01 3.13
N LYS A 140 8.33 -13.88 3.12
CA LYS A 140 8.35 -15.14 2.35
C LYS A 140 8.07 -14.93 0.87
N GLY A 141 7.74 -13.72 0.44
CA GLY A 141 7.45 -13.37 -0.95
C GLY A 141 6.01 -13.63 -1.37
N THR A 142 5.09 -13.77 -0.41
CA THR A 142 3.64 -13.81 -0.70
C THR A 142 3.17 -12.38 -0.94
N ILE A 143 2.65 -12.14 -2.13
CA ILE A 143 2.18 -10.83 -2.57
C ILE A 143 0.69 -10.75 -2.22
N TRP A 144 0.27 -9.72 -1.50
CA TRP A 144 -1.14 -9.43 -1.24
C TRP A 144 -1.56 -8.20 -2.02
N THR A 145 -2.67 -8.30 -2.75
CA THR A 145 -3.27 -7.20 -3.48
C THR A 145 -4.72 -7.00 -3.05
N SER A 146 -5.05 -5.77 -2.67
CA SER A 146 -6.43 -5.33 -2.50
C SER A 146 -6.90 -4.60 -3.76
N TYR A 147 -8.20 -4.63 -4.03
CA TYR A 147 -8.80 -4.00 -5.21
C TYR A 147 -9.91 -3.03 -4.82
N PHE A 148 -10.05 -1.97 -5.62
CA PHE A 148 -11.20 -1.06 -5.57
C PHE A 148 -12.24 -1.46 -6.62
N ASP A 149 -13.38 -0.78 -6.64
CA ASP A 149 -14.58 -1.13 -7.41
C ASP A 149 -14.31 -1.51 -8.88
N GLU A 150 -13.47 -0.75 -9.61
CA GLU A 150 -13.11 -1.07 -11.00
C GLU A 150 -12.35 -2.41 -11.14
N GLY A 151 -11.58 -2.80 -10.13
CA GLY A 151 -10.86 -4.08 -10.07
C GLY A 151 -11.73 -5.25 -9.62
N VAL A 152 -12.83 -4.97 -8.91
CA VAL A 152 -13.80 -5.95 -8.45
C VAL A 152 -14.89 -6.21 -9.49
N PHE A 153 -15.47 -5.14 -10.05
CA PHE A 153 -16.60 -5.23 -10.98
C PHE A 153 -16.18 -5.21 -12.45
N GLY A 154 -14.94 -4.83 -12.73
CA GLY A 154 -14.38 -4.81 -14.07
C GLY A 154 -14.36 -3.42 -14.70
N ASN A 155 -13.21 -3.09 -15.31
CA ASN A 155 -13.00 -1.92 -16.15
C ASN A 155 -11.89 -2.24 -17.16
N ASN A 156 -11.54 -1.31 -18.05
CA ASN A 156 -10.43 -1.45 -19.02
C ASN A 156 -10.49 -2.74 -19.85
N GLY A 157 -11.69 -3.19 -20.21
CA GLY A 157 -11.93 -4.41 -21.00
C GLY A 157 -12.06 -5.69 -20.18
N TRP A 158 -11.92 -5.65 -18.86
CA TRP A 158 -12.12 -6.81 -17.99
C TRP A 158 -13.62 -7.04 -17.72
N ASP A 159 -14.23 -7.99 -18.43
CA ASP A 159 -15.60 -8.47 -18.10
C ASP A 159 -15.59 -9.48 -16.94
N GLN A 160 -14.46 -10.19 -16.77
CA GLN A 160 -14.18 -11.11 -15.66
C GLN A 160 -12.87 -10.63 -15.03
N PRO A 161 -12.94 -9.69 -14.07
CA PRO A 161 -11.74 -9.07 -13.54
C PRO A 161 -10.96 -10.03 -12.66
N VAL A 162 -9.64 -9.87 -12.70
CA VAL A 162 -8.70 -10.70 -11.93
C VAL A 162 -8.91 -10.56 -10.42
N GLY A 163 -9.30 -9.35 -9.98
CA GLY A 163 -9.55 -8.98 -8.60
C GLY A 163 -11.02 -9.04 -8.19
N GLU A 164 -11.85 -9.86 -8.85
CA GLU A 164 -13.31 -9.96 -8.58
C GLU A 164 -13.67 -10.24 -7.12
N HIS A 165 -12.74 -10.80 -6.35
CA HIS A 165 -12.89 -11.10 -4.93
C HIS A 165 -12.38 -9.98 -4.01
N GLY A 166 -11.90 -8.86 -4.55
CA GLY A 166 -11.49 -7.68 -3.78
C GLY A 166 -10.19 -7.80 -2.98
N LEU A 167 -9.77 -9.02 -2.63
CA LEU A 167 -8.52 -9.32 -1.94
C LEU A 167 -7.96 -10.67 -2.45
N VAL A 168 -6.74 -10.64 -2.97
CA VAL A 168 -6.07 -11.81 -3.57
C VAL A 168 -4.64 -11.91 -3.05
N ALA A 169 -4.16 -13.14 -2.83
CA ALA A 169 -2.75 -13.39 -2.56
C ALA A 169 -2.10 -14.23 -3.67
N TRP A 170 -0.82 -13.98 -3.91
CA TRP A 170 -0.02 -14.56 -4.97
C TRP A 170 1.31 -15.08 -4.43
N ASP A 171 1.87 -16.09 -5.08
CA ASP A 171 3.27 -16.43 -4.89
C ASP A 171 4.21 -15.43 -5.61
N GLU A 172 5.52 -15.61 -5.43
CA GLU A 172 6.56 -14.74 -6.02
C GLU A 172 6.66 -14.82 -7.57
N HIS A 173 5.88 -15.71 -8.18
CA HIS A 173 5.80 -15.94 -9.61
C HIS A 173 4.48 -15.44 -10.21
N GLY A 174 3.58 -14.89 -9.39
CA GLY A 174 2.28 -14.38 -9.84
C GLY A 174 1.21 -15.46 -9.98
N ASN A 175 1.37 -16.62 -9.35
CA ASN A 175 0.28 -17.60 -9.27
C ASN A 175 -0.61 -17.27 -8.07
N LYS A 176 -1.94 -17.28 -8.26
CA LYS A 176 -2.90 -17.11 -7.15
C LYS A 176 -2.74 -18.25 -6.14
N VAL A 177 -2.65 -17.89 -4.86
CA VAL A 177 -2.61 -18.83 -3.73
C VAL A 177 -3.76 -18.62 -2.74
N TYR A 178 -4.48 -17.50 -2.83
CA TYR A 178 -5.67 -17.19 -2.03
C TYR A 178 -6.57 -16.20 -2.74
N GLU A 179 -7.88 -16.35 -2.54
CA GLU A 179 -8.93 -15.39 -2.93
C GLU A 179 -9.95 -15.30 -1.79
N ASP A 180 -10.40 -14.09 -1.45
CA ASP A 180 -11.39 -13.92 -0.40
C ASP A 180 -12.81 -14.22 -0.92
N HIS A 181 -13.38 -15.33 -0.45
CA HIS A 181 -14.76 -15.72 -0.77
C HIS A 181 -15.73 -15.52 0.41
N VAL A 182 -15.25 -14.94 1.51
CA VAL A 182 -16.02 -14.80 2.75
C VAL A 182 -16.64 -13.42 2.87
N SER A 183 -15.94 -12.40 2.38
CA SER A 183 -16.29 -10.99 2.50
C SER A 183 -16.98 -10.49 1.22
N ASP A 184 -18.00 -9.64 1.37
CA ASP A 184 -18.63 -8.96 0.24
C ASP A 184 -17.88 -7.65 -0.05
N ILE A 185 -16.79 -7.77 -0.82
CA ILE A 185 -15.89 -6.65 -1.11
C ILE A 185 -16.27 -5.99 -2.43
N ALA A 186 -16.62 -4.70 -2.35
CA ALA A 186 -16.73 -3.79 -3.48
C ALA A 186 -15.53 -2.84 -3.54
N ASP A 187 -15.03 -2.37 -2.39
CA ASP A 187 -13.73 -1.69 -2.28
C ASP A 187 -12.96 -2.23 -1.07
N CYS A 188 -11.74 -2.71 -1.26
CA CYS A 188 -10.85 -3.04 -0.14
C CYS A 188 -9.91 -1.86 0.15
N TYR A 189 -10.44 -0.87 0.88
CA TYR A 189 -9.80 0.43 1.11
C TYR A 189 -8.42 0.38 1.76
N ALA A 190 -8.18 -0.58 2.66
CA ALA A 190 -6.93 -0.65 3.39
C ALA A 190 -6.47 -2.09 3.61
N LEU A 191 -5.15 -2.27 3.61
CA LEU A 191 -4.46 -3.55 3.79
C LEU A 191 -3.33 -3.37 4.80
N ASN A 192 -3.18 -4.32 5.71
CA ASN A 192 -2.05 -4.42 6.62
C ASN A 192 -1.61 -5.89 6.75
N VAL A 193 -0.53 -6.23 6.04
CA VAL A 193 0.13 -7.54 6.08
C VAL A 193 1.14 -7.54 7.20
N VAL A 194 0.72 -8.00 8.38
CA VAL A 194 1.57 -8.08 9.58
C VAL A 194 2.64 -9.15 9.41
N ARG A 195 2.26 -10.30 8.86
CA ARG A 195 3.17 -11.42 8.53
C ARG A 195 2.42 -12.45 7.69
N GLU A 196 3.10 -13.54 7.33
CA GLU A 196 2.55 -14.58 6.46
C GLU A 196 1.19 -15.13 6.91
N ASP A 197 0.99 -15.28 8.22
CA ASP A 197 -0.18 -15.91 8.81
C ASP A 197 -1.15 -14.93 9.46
N GLU A 198 -0.92 -13.62 9.34
CA GLU A 198 -1.78 -12.57 9.88
C GLU A 198 -1.86 -11.39 8.90
N VAL A 199 -3.01 -11.26 8.26
CA VAL A 199 -3.31 -10.18 7.31
C VAL A 199 -4.62 -9.52 7.71
N TRP A 200 -4.58 -8.21 7.88
CA TRP A 200 -5.75 -7.42 8.16
C TRP A 200 -6.16 -6.64 6.92
N PHE A 201 -7.46 -6.45 6.74
CA PHE A 201 -8.02 -5.68 5.64
C PHE A 201 -9.28 -4.95 6.09
N TYR A 202 -9.61 -3.85 5.42
CA TYR A 202 -10.80 -3.07 5.70
C TYR A 202 -11.50 -2.72 4.40
N TYR A 203 -12.81 -2.95 4.34
CA TYR A 203 -13.54 -2.96 3.07
C TYR A 203 -14.94 -2.35 3.16
N TYR A 204 -15.42 -1.86 2.01
CA TYR A 204 -16.82 -1.69 1.67
C TYR A 204 -17.29 -3.01 1.02
N THR A 205 -18.44 -3.59 1.38
CA THR A 205 -19.72 -2.91 1.64
C THR A 205 -20.04 -2.58 3.11
N ASP A 206 -19.50 -3.34 4.05
CA ASP A 206 -19.94 -3.30 5.45
C ASP A 206 -19.11 -2.38 6.38
N PHE A 207 -17.96 -1.88 5.92
CA PHE A 207 -16.99 -1.15 6.73
C PHE A 207 -16.48 -1.97 7.93
N LEU A 208 -16.27 -3.27 7.72
CA LEU A 208 -15.69 -4.16 8.71
C LEU A 208 -14.18 -4.24 8.55
N LEU A 209 -13.50 -4.38 9.69
CA LEU A 209 -12.11 -4.77 9.74
C LEU A 209 -12.04 -6.30 9.77
N GLY A 210 -11.53 -6.89 8.69
CA GLY A 210 -11.27 -8.32 8.56
C GLY A 210 -9.85 -8.69 9.01
N CYS A 211 -9.71 -9.88 9.57
CA CYS A 211 -8.44 -10.51 9.91
C CYS A 211 -8.42 -11.93 9.34
N ILE A 212 -7.46 -12.17 8.45
CA ILE A 212 -7.10 -13.50 7.94
C ILE A 212 -5.99 -14.04 8.83
N SER A 213 -6.29 -15.15 9.52
CA SER A 213 -5.31 -15.92 10.29
C SER A 213 -5.00 -17.25 9.60
N GLY A 214 -3.78 -17.77 9.77
CA GLY A 214 -3.36 -19.06 9.17
C GLY A 214 -2.81 -18.96 7.73
N GLY A 215 -2.71 -17.74 7.19
CA GLY A 215 -2.12 -17.46 5.89
C GLY A 215 -2.93 -18.00 4.71
N PRO A 216 -2.39 -17.92 3.48
CA PRO A 216 -3.14 -18.31 2.26
C PRO A 216 -3.48 -19.80 2.21
N THR A 217 -2.75 -20.65 2.93
CA THR A 217 -2.92 -22.11 2.88
C THR A 217 -4.02 -22.66 3.79
N GLN A 218 -4.27 -22.02 4.94
CA GLN A 218 -5.29 -22.42 5.92
C GLN A 218 -6.00 -21.19 6.48
N PRO A 219 -6.64 -20.39 5.61
CA PRO A 219 -7.19 -19.10 6.00
C PRO A 219 -8.40 -19.27 6.92
N LYS A 220 -8.43 -18.48 7.99
CA LYS A 220 -9.61 -18.23 8.80
C LYS A 220 -9.84 -16.73 8.89
N VAL A 221 -10.96 -16.30 8.33
CA VAL A 221 -11.39 -14.91 8.33
C VAL A 221 -12.27 -14.61 9.55
N THR A 222 -11.98 -13.51 10.24
CA THR A 222 -12.78 -12.98 11.34
C THR A 222 -13.00 -11.49 11.15
N PHE A 223 -14.05 -10.93 11.75
CA PHE A 223 -14.42 -9.54 11.55
C PHE A 223 -14.67 -8.82 12.87
N ILE A 224 -14.36 -7.52 12.87
CA ILE A 224 -14.74 -6.59 13.92
C ILE A 224 -15.19 -5.27 13.29
N ASN A 225 -16.19 -4.63 13.89
CA ASN A 225 -16.65 -3.32 13.43
C ASN A 225 -15.81 -2.22 14.12
N PRO A 226 -15.01 -1.43 13.36
CA PRO A 226 -14.24 -0.34 13.92
C PRO A 226 -15.07 0.92 14.17
N GLU A 227 -16.35 0.96 13.80
CA GLU A 227 -17.24 2.13 13.84
C GLU A 227 -16.64 3.35 13.10
N ILE A 228 -15.92 3.08 12.01
CA ILE A 228 -15.35 4.07 11.09
C ILE A 228 -15.80 3.66 9.69
N SER A 229 -16.18 4.64 8.86
CA SER A 229 -16.57 4.43 7.47
C SER A 229 -15.55 5.07 6.53
N GLY A 230 -15.09 4.30 5.54
CA GLY A 230 -14.20 4.77 4.49
C GLY A 230 -12.77 5.08 4.93
N SER A 231 -12.26 4.43 5.98
CA SER A 231 -10.86 4.59 6.41
C SER A 231 -9.89 4.21 5.28
N ALA A 232 -8.96 5.11 4.97
CA ALA A 232 -7.98 4.90 3.89
C ALA A 232 -6.73 4.10 4.31
N GLY A 233 -6.62 3.71 5.58
CA GLY A 233 -5.44 3.02 6.11
C GLY A 233 -5.53 2.74 7.59
N PHE A 234 -4.86 1.68 8.05
CA PHE A 234 -4.72 1.39 9.47
C PHE A 234 -3.48 0.53 9.77
N CYS A 235 -2.93 0.69 10.97
CA CYS A 235 -1.90 -0.21 11.52
C CYS A 235 -2.36 -0.83 12.85
N THR A 236 -1.74 -1.92 13.30
CA THR A 236 -2.08 -2.65 14.54
C THR A 236 -0.89 -3.38 15.20
N ASP A 237 -0.86 -3.37 16.53
CA ASP A 237 -0.01 -4.25 17.36
C ASP A 237 -0.75 -5.55 17.78
N GLY A 238 -1.93 -5.81 17.21
CA GLY A 238 -2.86 -6.88 17.56
C GLY A 238 -3.85 -6.54 18.69
N CYS A 239 -3.58 -5.51 19.49
CA CYS A 239 -4.43 -5.06 20.60
C CYS A 239 -5.01 -3.66 20.39
N HIS A 240 -4.25 -2.79 19.74
CA HIS A 240 -4.58 -1.41 19.40
C HIS A 240 -4.49 -1.24 17.90
N PHE A 241 -5.23 -0.27 17.40
CA PHE A 241 -5.35 0.00 15.98
C PHE A 241 -5.35 1.51 15.79
N LEU A 242 -4.46 2.01 14.93
CA LEU A 242 -4.48 3.39 14.49
C LEU A 242 -5.14 3.43 13.12
N PHE A 243 -6.24 4.18 12.99
CA PHE A 243 -6.97 4.33 11.73
C PHE A 243 -6.81 5.74 11.18
N ASP A 244 -6.80 5.87 9.86
CA ASP A 244 -7.28 7.07 9.18
C ASP A 244 -8.78 7.29 9.48
N GLY A 245 -9.17 8.55 9.63
CA GLY A 245 -10.52 8.96 10.06
C GLY A 245 -11.63 8.66 9.06
N GLY A 246 -11.28 8.29 7.83
CA GLY A 246 -12.21 7.93 6.77
C GLY A 246 -12.96 9.12 6.18
N TYR A 247 -14.14 8.86 5.61
CA TYR A 247 -14.84 9.84 4.78
C TYR A 247 -15.04 11.19 5.46
N GLY A 248 -14.58 12.26 4.77
CA GLY A 248 -14.66 13.65 5.24
C GLY A 248 -13.74 13.97 6.42
N LYS A 249 -12.89 13.03 6.84
CA LYS A 249 -11.97 13.15 7.99
C LYS A 249 -10.58 12.59 7.68
N HIS A 250 -10.21 12.47 6.41
CA HIS A 250 -8.86 12.06 6.04
C HIS A 250 -7.82 13.02 6.62
N GLY A 251 -6.75 12.47 7.18
CA GLY A 251 -5.74 13.22 7.94
C GLY A 251 -6.06 13.42 9.42
N ASP A 252 -7.26 13.04 9.88
CA ASP A 252 -7.51 12.77 11.29
C ASP A 252 -7.17 11.31 11.60
N TYR A 253 -6.46 11.05 12.71
CA TYR A 253 -6.12 9.68 13.10
C TYR A 253 -6.79 9.30 14.40
N TYR A 254 -7.19 8.03 14.53
CA TYR A 254 -7.87 7.53 15.72
C TYR A 254 -7.19 6.26 16.21
N ILE A 255 -6.66 6.30 17.44
CA ILE A 255 -6.18 5.10 18.11
C ILE A 255 -7.32 4.46 18.89
N LYS A 256 -7.65 3.22 18.54
CA LYS A 256 -8.68 2.39 19.18
C LYS A 256 -8.05 1.16 19.80
N LYS A 257 -8.70 0.61 20.83
CA LYS A 257 -8.30 -0.65 21.46
C LYS A 257 -9.34 -1.71 21.18
N HIS A 258 -8.89 -2.92 20.87
CA HIS A 258 -9.75 -4.08 20.77
C HIS A 258 -10.12 -4.58 22.19
N GLU A 259 -11.42 -4.68 22.46
CA GLU A 259 -12.00 -5.16 23.71
C GLU A 259 -13.04 -6.25 23.45
N LYS A 260 -12.64 -7.51 23.68
CA LYS A 260 -13.49 -8.72 23.53
C LYS A 260 -14.08 -8.88 22.12
N ALA A 261 -15.21 -8.25 21.85
CA ALA A 261 -15.99 -8.36 20.61
C ALA A 261 -16.26 -7.00 19.96
N SER A 262 -15.66 -5.93 20.47
CA SER A 262 -15.86 -4.56 20.00
C SER A 262 -14.58 -3.74 20.11
N MET A 263 -14.53 -2.60 19.44
CA MET A 263 -13.46 -1.63 19.63
C MET A 263 -13.91 -0.50 20.55
N THR A 264 -12.98 0.07 21.30
CA THR A 264 -13.26 1.30 22.05
C THR A 264 -13.59 2.45 21.12
N LYS A 265 -14.17 3.54 21.65
CA LYS A 265 -14.38 4.78 20.89
C LYS A 265 -13.07 5.42 20.41
N GLY A 266 -11.96 5.07 21.03
CA GLY A 266 -10.63 5.59 20.72
C GLY A 266 -10.42 7.05 21.10
N HIS A 267 -9.22 7.52 20.77
CA HIS A 267 -8.77 8.90 20.96
C HIS A 267 -8.20 9.44 19.65
N LYS A 268 -8.44 10.72 19.40
CA LYS A 268 -7.92 11.39 18.20
C LYS A 268 -6.44 11.69 18.41
N ILE A 269 -5.63 11.36 17.42
CA ILE A 269 -4.22 11.70 17.32
C ILE A 269 -4.06 12.76 16.23
N GLN A 270 -3.33 13.82 16.53
CA GLN A 270 -2.89 14.80 15.54
C GLN A 270 -1.37 14.76 15.45
N PHE A 271 -0.87 14.49 14.26
CA PHE A 271 0.56 14.50 13.98
C PHE A 271 1.01 15.90 13.57
N LEU A 272 2.12 16.33 14.16
CA LEU A 272 2.83 17.54 13.77
C LEU A 272 4.22 17.17 13.23
N ASN A 273 4.73 17.98 12.30
CA ASN A 273 6.11 17.88 11.82
C ASN A 273 7.11 18.41 12.87
N GLU A 274 8.41 18.35 12.57
CA GLU A 274 9.51 18.80 13.43
C GLU A 274 9.44 20.29 13.81
N LYS A 275 8.72 21.09 13.02
CA LYS A 275 8.44 22.52 13.27
C LYS A 275 7.18 22.75 14.11
N SER A 276 6.54 21.68 14.58
CA SER A 276 5.28 21.71 15.34
C SER A 276 4.09 22.27 14.53
N GLU A 277 4.11 22.08 13.22
CA GLU A 277 3.01 22.41 12.30
C GLU A 277 2.25 21.14 11.91
N PRO A 278 0.96 21.21 11.51
CA PRO A 278 0.21 20.03 11.06
C PRO A 278 0.96 19.27 9.97
N LEU A 279 1.19 17.97 10.19
CA LEU A 279 1.85 17.12 9.21
C LEU A 279 0.88 16.83 8.04
N VAL A 280 1.25 17.25 6.84
CA VAL A 280 0.48 17.02 5.61
C VAL A 280 1.29 16.12 4.68
N PRO A 281 1.06 14.80 4.70
CA PRO A 281 1.82 13.87 3.86
C PRO A 281 1.43 14.01 2.38
N VAL A 282 2.43 13.88 1.51
CA VAL A 282 2.26 13.61 0.07
C VAL A 282 1.82 12.16 -0.12
N THR A 283 2.44 11.24 0.64
CA THR A 283 2.06 9.82 0.66
C THR A 283 2.11 9.28 2.08
N GLN A 284 1.31 8.25 2.35
CA GLN A 284 1.28 7.55 3.62
C GLN A 284 1.13 6.05 3.40
N ASP A 285 1.65 5.26 4.30
CA ASP A 285 1.50 3.80 4.29
C ASP A 285 1.39 3.27 5.72
N PHE A 286 0.73 2.11 5.86
CA PHE A 286 0.49 1.48 7.15
C PHE A 286 0.85 0.02 7.07
N ARG A 287 1.65 -0.46 8.03
CA ARG A 287 2.05 -1.86 8.08
C ARG A 287 2.46 -2.24 9.48
N GLU A 288 2.10 -3.46 9.90
CA GLU A 288 2.31 -3.92 11.26
C GLU A 288 1.75 -2.89 12.23
N ASP A 289 2.53 -2.42 13.20
CA ASP A 289 2.16 -1.40 14.17
C ASP A 289 2.68 0.00 13.79
N LEU A 290 3.21 0.18 12.59
CA LEU A 290 3.82 1.41 12.08
C LEU A 290 2.92 2.15 11.10
N VAL A 291 2.96 3.48 11.18
CA VAL A 291 2.53 4.37 10.10
C VAL A 291 3.73 5.14 9.57
N LEU A 292 3.83 5.21 8.25
CA LEU A 292 4.82 5.97 7.51
C LEU A 292 4.14 7.19 6.88
N PHE A 293 4.76 8.35 7.01
CA PHE A 293 4.39 9.58 6.32
C PHE A 293 5.57 10.09 5.51
N CYS A 294 5.34 10.41 4.25
CA CYS A 294 6.28 11.14 3.42
C CYS A 294 5.69 12.52 3.15
N ALA A 295 6.31 13.56 3.70
CA ALA A 295 5.91 14.95 3.51
C ALA A 295 7.08 15.72 2.90
N ASP A 296 6.89 16.20 1.67
CA ASP A 296 7.97 16.67 0.80
C ASP A 296 9.08 15.61 0.70
N ASP A 297 10.32 15.95 1.05
CA ASP A 297 11.48 15.05 1.05
C ASP A 297 11.78 14.46 2.44
N MET A 298 10.89 14.63 3.41
CA MET A 298 11.06 14.13 4.77
C MET A 298 10.19 12.91 5.02
N LEU A 299 10.80 11.87 5.57
CA LEU A 299 10.11 10.65 5.97
C LEU A 299 9.94 10.63 7.50
N TYR A 300 8.72 10.37 7.96
CA TYR A 300 8.36 10.25 9.37
C TYR A 300 7.73 8.90 9.62
N GLN A 301 8.02 8.30 10.77
CA GLN A 301 7.39 7.07 11.19
C GLN A 301 7.02 7.15 12.66
N VAL A 302 5.99 6.42 13.06
CA VAL A 302 5.63 6.25 14.46
C VAL A 302 4.93 4.91 14.66
N SER A 303 5.34 4.20 15.70
CA SER A 303 4.68 2.95 16.11
C SER A 303 3.49 3.24 17.02
N ILE A 304 2.52 2.33 17.04
CA ILE A 304 1.42 2.36 18.01
C ILE A 304 1.96 2.43 19.44
N LYS A 305 3.05 1.72 19.74
CA LYS A 305 3.67 1.71 21.07
C LYS A 305 4.10 3.11 21.52
N GLU A 306 4.57 3.95 20.62
CA GLU A 306 4.96 5.34 20.92
C GLU A 306 3.74 6.27 21.10
N LEU A 307 2.57 5.85 20.63
CA LEU A 307 1.32 6.61 20.74
C LEU A 307 0.54 6.34 22.02
N LEU A 308 0.86 5.29 22.76
CA LEU A 308 0.23 4.95 24.04
C LEU A 308 0.90 5.74 25.17
#